data_AF-A0A1N7MXU2-F1
#
_entry.id   AF-A0A1N7MXU2-F1
#
_cell.length_a   1.000
_cell.length_b   1.000
_cell.length_c   1.000
_cell.angle_alpha   90.00
_cell.angle_beta   90.00
_cell.angle_gamma   90.00
#
_symmetry.space_group_name_H-M   'P 1'
#
loop_
_entity.id
_entity.type
_entity.pdbx_description
1 polymer ?
#
loop_
_entity_poly.entity_id
_entity_poly.type
_entity_poly.pdbx_seq_one_letter_code
_entity_poly.pdbx_strand_id
1 'polypeptide(L)'
;MKIRFLMIFCLIFSVFAWAQKNQAISPKDKKIIEHFEKNYKKQNYKKFNGTIIVNNNNVSFDKRTITFDTAEKIIQTILKNGLIYPQLISEYQAEKYKKETTDRTQKRFMKIQKDWKSSFDIVSLKLSQLQDLQYFKNNIQVKRFKVISKNNNLPNSVIYFFELTNEKATAKTNLEDFVNGAKLTFFEQEWYE
;
A
#
# COMPACT_ATOMS: atom_id res chain seq x y z
N MET A 1 26.40 -47.42 -21.46
CA MET A 1 26.57 -46.56 -20.26
C MET A 1 25.98 -45.15 -20.36
N LYS A 2 25.63 -44.62 -21.54
CA LYS A 2 25.21 -43.20 -21.69
C LYS A 2 23.74 -42.87 -21.33
N ILE A 3 22.83 -43.85 -21.29
CA ILE A 3 21.40 -43.61 -21.07
C ILE A 3 21.03 -43.53 -19.57
N ARG A 4 21.78 -44.19 -18.69
CA ARG A 4 21.51 -44.19 -17.25
C ARG A 4 21.81 -42.84 -16.56
N PHE A 5 22.74 -42.06 -17.12
CA PHE A 5 23.05 -40.72 -16.60
C PHE A 5 21.98 -39.67 -16.96
N LEU A 6 21.24 -39.84 -18.06
CA LEU A 6 20.21 -38.89 -18.49
C LEU A 6 18.98 -38.88 -17.57
N MET A 7 18.58 -40.05 -17.05
CA MET A 7 17.44 -40.16 -16.13
C MET A 7 17.72 -39.53 -14.76
N ILE A 8 18.97 -39.62 -14.28
CA ILE A 8 19.38 -39.00 -13.00
C ILE A 8 19.35 -37.47 -13.12
N PHE A 9 19.73 -36.92 -14.27
CA PHE A 9 19.72 -35.47 -14.49
C PHE A 9 18.31 -34.87 -14.53
N CYS A 10 17.32 -35.57 -15.10
CA CYS A 10 15.91 -35.14 -15.10
C CYS A 10 15.27 -35.16 -13.70
N LEU A 11 15.68 -36.09 -12.82
CA LEU A 11 15.17 -36.17 -11.45
C LEU A 11 15.67 -35.04 -10.56
N ILE A 12 16.87 -34.51 -10.82
CA ILE A 12 17.40 -33.38 -10.04
C ILE A 12 16.67 -32.07 -10.41
N PHE A 13 16.25 -31.91 -11.67
CA PHE A 13 15.52 -30.72 -12.12
C PHE A 13 14.09 -30.60 -11.57
N SER A 14 13.41 -31.71 -11.28
CA SER A 14 12.04 -31.67 -10.74
C SER A 14 11.99 -31.23 -9.27
N VAL A 15 13.06 -31.42 -8.50
CA VAL A 15 13.11 -31.00 -7.08
C VAL A 15 13.28 -29.47 -6.95
N PHE A 16 14.03 -28.83 -7.86
CA PHE A 16 14.17 -27.36 -7.85
C PHE A 16 12.86 -26.62 -8.16
N ALA A 17 11.96 -27.22 -8.95
CA ALA A 17 10.67 -26.61 -9.28
C ALA A 17 9.70 -26.55 -8.09
N TRP A 18 9.86 -27.41 -7.08
CA TRP A 18 8.99 -27.42 -5.89
C TRP A 18 9.52 -26.53 -4.75
N ALA A 19 10.83 -26.27 -4.69
CA ALA A 19 11.44 -25.41 -3.67
C ALA A 19 11.08 -23.92 -3.82
N GLN A 20 10.72 -23.47 -5.03
CA GLN A 20 10.25 -22.09 -5.25
C GLN A 20 8.83 -21.82 -4.72
N LYS A 21 8.04 -22.87 -4.43
CA LYS A 21 6.61 -22.70 -4.08
C LYS A 21 6.35 -22.41 -2.61
N ASN A 22 7.32 -22.65 -1.73
CA ASN A 22 7.23 -22.46 -0.28
C ASN A 22 8.39 -21.59 0.23
N GLN A 23 8.48 -20.33 -0.21
CA GLN A 23 9.34 -19.37 0.50
C GLN A 23 8.82 -19.23 1.94
N ALA A 24 9.67 -19.54 2.92
CA ALA A 24 9.34 -19.35 4.32
C ALA A 24 9.05 -17.86 4.57
N ILE A 25 7.87 -17.56 5.12
CA ILE A 25 7.44 -16.20 5.45
C ILE A 25 8.44 -15.58 6.42
N SER A 26 8.99 -14.42 6.07
CA SER A 26 9.99 -13.75 6.92
C SER A 26 9.38 -13.34 8.28
N PRO A 27 10.17 -13.22 9.35
CA PRO A 27 9.66 -12.77 10.65
C PRO A 27 8.96 -11.40 10.58
N LYS A 28 9.41 -10.51 9.69
CA LYS A 28 8.77 -9.21 9.46
C LYS A 28 7.40 -9.38 8.81
N ASP A 29 7.30 -10.22 7.78
CA ASP A 29 6.03 -10.48 7.10
C ASP A 29 5.03 -11.18 8.02
N LYS A 30 5.49 -12.06 8.92
CA LYS A 30 4.63 -12.66 9.96
C LYS A 30 4.01 -11.61 10.86
N LYS A 31 4.79 -10.65 11.37
CA LYS A 31 4.27 -9.53 12.17
C LYS A 31 3.25 -8.70 11.40
N ILE A 32 3.49 -8.49 10.10
CA ILE A 32 2.54 -7.78 9.24
C ILE A 32 1.22 -8.55 9.14
N ILE A 33 1.28 -9.87 8.92
CA ILE A 33 0.10 -10.74 8.87
C ILE A 33 -0.67 -10.69 10.20
N GLU A 34 0.02 -10.90 11.32
CA GLU A 34 -0.59 -10.93 12.67
C GLU A 34 -1.27 -9.60 13.00
N HIS A 35 -0.64 -8.46 12.71
CA HIS A 35 -1.25 -7.15 12.92
C HIS A 35 -2.47 -6.94 12.02
N PHE A 36 -2.39 -7.32 10.74
CA PHE A 36 -3.54 -7.28 9.84
C PHE A 36 -4.67 -8.13 10.41
N GLU A 37 -4.44 -9.38 10.80
CA GLU A 37 -5.50 -10.26 11.32
C GLU A 37 -6.17 -9.71 12.59
N LYS A 38 -5.40 -9.01 13.45
CA LYS A 38 -5.92 -8.44 14.70
C LYS A 38 -6.66 -7.12 14.51
N ASN A 39 -6.17 -6.24 13.62
CA ASN A 39 -6.63 -4.86 13.51
C ASN A 39 -7.45 -4.58 12.24
N TYR A 40 -7.53 -5.55 11.32
CA TYR A 40 -8.24 -5.38 10.05
C TYR A 40 -9.71 -5.05 10.26
N LYS A 41 -10.10 -3.90 9.70
CA LYS A 41 -11.50 -3.49 9.56
C LYS A 41 -11.70 -3.03 8.14
N LYS A 42 -12.45 -3.83 7.38
CA LYS A 42 -12.84 -3.47 6.01
C LYS A 42 -13.69 -2.20 6.06
N GLN A 43 -13.33 -1.23 5.24
CA GLN A 43 -14.04 0.03 5.10
C GLN A 43 -14.32 0.31 3.62
N ASN A 44 -15.14 1.33 3.34
CA ASN A 44 -15.40 1.78 1.99
C ASN A 44 -14.86 3.20 1.83
N TYR A 45 -13.67 3.32 1.28
CA TYR A 45 -13.06 4.62 1.01
C TYR A 45 -13.59 5.17 -0.32
N LYS A 46 -14.00 6.44 -0.30
CA LYS A 46 -14.43 7.13 -1.53
C LYS A 46 -13.20 7.32 -2.42
N LYS A 47 -13.40 7.15 -3.73
CA LYS A 47 -12.41 7.61 -4.72
C LYS A 47 -12.34 9.12 -4.66
N PHE A 48 -11.18 9.67 -5.01
CA PHE A 48 -11.04 11.11 -5.21
C PHE A 48 -12.04 11.60 -6.26
N ASN A 49 -12.75 12.68 -5.94
CA ASN A 49 -13.83 13.25 -6.75
C ASN A 49 -13.48 14.61 -7.37
N GLY A 50 -12.27 15.13 -7.11
CA GLY A 50 -11.77 16.36 -7.71
C GLY A 50 -11.06 16.12 -9.05
N THR A 51 -10.27 17.11 -9.48
CA THR A 51 -9.55 17.06 -10.74
C THR A 51 -8.24 16.29 -10.59
N ILE A 52 -8.05 15.26 -11.41
CA ILE A 52 -6.81 14.48 -11.47
C ILE A 52 -6.08 14.79 -12.78
N ILE A 53 -4.87 15.34 -12.67
CA ILE A 53 -4.00 15.60 -13.83
C ILE A 53 -2.77 14.72 -13.71
N VAL A 54 -2.53 13.86 -14.71
CA VAL A 54 -1.41 12.92 -14.74
C VAL A 54 -0.34 13.42 -15.69
N ASN A 55 0.87 13.70 -15.19
CA ASN A 55 2.02 14.11 -16.00
C ASN A 55 3.20 13.19 -15.69
N ASN A 56 3.70 12.39 -16.64
CA ASN A 56 4.88 11.49 -16.52
C ASN A 56 5.16 10.90 -15.11
N ASN A 57 5.82 11.66 -14.23
CA ASN A 57 6.25 11.25 -12.88
C ASN A 57 5.47 11.89 -11.72
N ASN A 58 4.41 12.65 -12.00
CA ASN A 58 3.58 13.32 -11.01
C ASN A 58 2.08 13.23 -11.35
N VAL A 59 1.26 13.17 -10.31
CA VAL A 59 -0.20 13.23 -10.39
C VAL A 59 -0.66 14.35 -9.48
N SER A 60 -1.40 15.30 -10.04
CA SER A 60 -1.98 16.42 -9.31
C SER A 60 -3.44 16.13 -8.98
N PHE A 61 -3.80 16.41 -7.73
CA PHE A 61 -5.13 16.28 -7.14
C PHE A 61 -5.57 17.68 -6.71
N ASP A 62 -6.31 18.37 -7.59
CA ASP A 62 -6.58 19.80 -7.51
C ASP A 62 -5.29 20.64 -7.35
N LYS A 63 -4.95 21.03 -6.12
CA LYS A 63 -3.77 21.86 -5.79
C LYS A 63 -2.62 21.08 -5.13
N ARG A 64 -2.77 19.76 -4.99
CA ARG A 64 -1.82 18.89 -4.29
C ARG A 64 -1.16 17.94 -5.27
N THR A 65 0.05 17.49 -4.98
CA THR A 65 0.80 16.67 -5.94
C THR A 65 1.41 15.43 -5.28
N ILE A 66 1.27 14.29 -5.95
CA ILE A 66 2.01 13.08 -5.64
C ILE A 66 3.04 12.85 -6.75
N THR A 67 4.30 12.73 -6.37
CA THR A 67 5.39 12.32 -7.26
C THR A 67 5.70 10.83 -7.06
N PHE A 68 6.17 10.15 -8.08
CA PHE A 68 6.53 8.73 -8.02
C PHE A 68 7.60 8.41 -9.07
N ASP A 69 8.22 7.23 -8.96
CA ASP A 69 9.16 6.75 -9.97
C ASP A 69 8.42 6.32 -11.23
N THR A 70 8.84 6.80 -12.40
CA THR A 70 8.27 6.44 -13.70
C THR A 70 8.30 4.94 -14.01
N ALA A 71 9.21 4.18 -13.39
CA ALA A 71 9.22 2.72 -13.50
C ALA A 71 8.00 2.06 -12.85
N GLU A 72 7.37 2.71 -11.87
CA GLU A 72 6.27 2.16 -11.08
C GLU A 72 4.89 2.47 -11.71
N LYS A 73 4.61 1.86 -12.87
CA LYS A 73 3.34 2.01 -13.61
C LYS A 73 2.10 1.77 -12.75
N ILE A 74 2.17 0.81 -11.82
CA ILE A 74 1.03 0.49 -10.94
C ILE A 74 0.73 1.63 -9.97
N ILE A 75 1.74 2.35 -9.45
CA ILE A 75 1.47 3.56 -8.64
C ILE A 75 0.70 4.56 -9.48
N GLN A 76 1.13 4.81 -10.72
CA GLN A 76 0.45 5.73 -11.63
C GLN A 76 -1.03 5.33 -11.81
N THR A 77 -1.30 4.04 -12.03
CA THR A 77 -2.67 3.51 -12.18
C THR A 77 -3.49 3.69 -10.90
N ILE A 78 -2.91 3.45 -9.72
CA ILE A 78 -3.58 3.66 -8.42
C ILE A 78 -3.97 5.13 -8.24
N LEU A 79 -3.03 6.05 -8.53
CA LEU A 79 -3.22 7.48 -8.40
C LEU A 79 -4.22 8.03 -9.41
N LYS A 80 -4.11 7.63 -10.68
CA LYS A 80 -5.03 8.02 -11.77
C LYS A 80 -6.48 7.62 -11.45
N ASN A 81 -6.67 6.46 -10.82
CA ASN A 81 -7.99 5.98 -10.41
C ASN A 81 -8.50 6.63 -9.10
N GLY A 82 -7.76 7.57 -8.52
CA GLY A 82 -8.14 8.26 -7.28
C GLY A 82 -8.28 7.33 -6.08
N LEU A 83 -7.57 6.19 -6.08
CA LEU A 83 -7.64 5.19 -4.99
C LEU A 83 -6.81 5.63 -3.78
N ILE A 84 -5.69 6.29 -4.04
CA ILE A 84 -4.85 6.93 -3.03
C ILE A 84 -4.62 8.38 -3.49
N TYR A 85 -4.77 9.33 -2.57
CA TYR A 85 -4.66 10.76 -2.84
C TYR A 85 -4.20 11.50 -1.57
N PRO A 86 -3.63 12.72 -1.68
CA PRO A 86 -3.02 13.40 -0.54
C PRO A 86 -3.97 13.64 0.65
N GLN A 87 -5.22 14.03 0.37
CA GLN A 87 -6.23 14.30 1.38
C GLN A 87 -6.53 13.05 2.23
N LEU A 88 -6.62 11.86 1.62
CA LEU A 88 -6.79 10.59 2.33
C LEU A 88 -5.68 10.38 3.37
N ILE A 89 -4.43 10.66 2.97
CA ILE A 89 -3.26 10.48 3.82
C ILE A 89 -3.28 11.51 4.96
N SER A 90 -3.56 12.79 4.66
CA SER A 90 -3.69 13.86 5.65
C SER A 90 -4.77 13.57 6.69
N GLU A 91 -5.96 13.16 6.23
CA GLU A 91 -7.09 12.80 7.10
C GLU A 91 -6.74 11.62 8.00
N TYR A 92 -6.12 10.58 7.42
CA TYR A 92 -5.67 9.42 8.18
C TYR A 92 -4.67 9.80 9.28
N GLN A 93 -3.65 10.60 8.96
CA GLN A 93 -2.64 11.04 9.93
C GLN A 93 -3.27 11.87 11.07
N ALA A 94 -4.17 12.79 10.74
CA ALA A 94 -4.87 13.60 11.73
C ALA A 94 -5.75 12.74 12.65
N GLU A 95 -6.45 11.74 12.09
CA GLU A 95 -7.24 10.79 12.88
C GLU A 95 -6.39 9.91 13.78
N LYS A 96 -5.27 9.40 13.27
CA LYS A 96 -4.30 8.61 14.04
C LYS A 96 -3.78 9.42 15.22
N TYR A 97 -3.31 10.64 14.98
CA TYR A 97 -2.85 11.55 16.03
C TYR A 97 -3.93 11.78 17.10
N LYS A 98 -5.17 12.03 16.69
CA LYS A 98 -6.31 12.20 17.62
C LYS A 98 -6.54 10.96 18.48
N LYS A 99 -6.48 9.74 17.90
CA LYS A 99 -6.70 8.48 18.64
C LYS A 99 -5.55 8.17 19.60
N GLU A 100 -4.32 8.48 19.21
CA GLU A 100 -3.11 8.21 19.99
C GLU A 100 -2.84 9.23 21.10
N THR A 101 -3.59 10.35 21.15
CA THR A 101 -3.46 11.34 22.23
C THR A 101 -3.81 10.78 23.61
N THR A 102 -2.83 10.14 24.24
CA THR A 102 -2.85 9.75 25.65
C THR A 102 -2.25 10.85 26.52
N ASP A 103 -1.24 11.57 26.01
CA ASP A 103 -0.49 12.63 26.68
C ASP A 103 -1.32 13.92 26.89
N ARG A 104 -1.25 14.48 28.10
CA ARG A 104 -1.85 15.77 28.49
C ARG A 104 -1.33 16.93 27.65
N THR A 105 -0.06 16.88 27.23
CA THR A 105 0.58 17.95 26.45
C THR A 105 0.02 18.02 25.04
N GLN A 106 -0.10 16.88 24.36
CA GLN A 106 -0.72 16.78 23.02
C GLN A 106 -2.19 17.24 23.03
N LYS A 107 -2.94 16.85 24.07
CA LYS A 107 -4.32 17.34 24.27
C LYS A 107 -4.39 18.85 24.46
N ARG A 108 -3.41 19.46 25.14
CA ARG A 108 -3.32 20.93 25.26
C ARG A 108 -2.97 21.57 23.92
N PHE A 109 -2.03 21.03 23.16
CA PHE A 109 -1.70 21.51 21.82
C PHE A 109 -2.94 21.55 20.89
N MET A 110 -3.71 20.46 20.84
CA MET A 110 -4.95 20.41 20.05
C MET A 110 -6.01 21.43 20.49
N LYS A 111 -6.08 21.75 21.79
CA LYS A 111 -7.03 22.74 22.33
C LYS A 111 -6.61 24.18 22.07
N ILE A 112 -5.30 24.45 22.04
CA ILE A 112 -4.75 25.79 21.87
C ILE A 112 -4.74 26.19 20.39
N GLN A 113 -4.48 25.26 19.48
CA GLN A 113 -4.50 25.53 18.04
C GLN A 113 -5.92 25.42 17.47
N LYS A 114 -6.42 26.55 16.94
CA LYS A 114 -7.76 26.65 16.33
C LYS A 114 -7.94 25.69 15.14
N ASP A 115 -6.86 25.39 14.42
CA ASP A 115 -6.82 24.42 13.31
C ASP A 115 -5.57 23.53 13.38
N TRP A 116 -5.51 22.65 14.38
CA TRP A 116 -4.41 21.68 14.52
C TRP A 116 -4.33 20.70 13.33
N LYS A 117 -5.43 20.52 12.57
CA LYS A 117 -5.46 19.61 11.41
C LYS A 117 -4.62 20.13 10.25
N SER A 118 -4.50 21.45 10.11
CA SER A 118 -3.63 22.09 9.11
C SER A 118 -2.18 21.60 9.17
N SER A 119 -1.69 21.19 10.35
CA SER A 119 -0.36 20.62 10.54
C SER A 119 -0.13 19.30 9.80
N PHE A 120 -1.21 18.58 9.47
CA PHE A 120 -1.18 17.33 8.72
C PHE A 120 -1.47 17.54 7.23
N ASP A 121 -1.62 18.78 6.77
CA ASP A 121 -1.99 19.05 5.39
C ASP A 121 -0.83 18.79 4.44
N ILE A 122 -0.99 17.78 3.58
CA ILE A 122 0.04 17.34 2.64
C ILE A 122 -0.20 18.02 1.31
N VAL A 123 0.62 19.03 1.00
CA VAL A 123 0.64 19.71 -0.30
C VAL A 123 1.35 18.86 -1.34
N SER A 124 2.49 18.27 -0.98
CA SER A 124 3.25 17.39 -1.86
C SER A 124 3.83 16.19 -1.11
N LEU A 125 3.87 15.05 -1.78
CA LEU A 125 4.52 13.84 -1.28
C LEU A 125 5.09 13.00 -2.42
N LYS A 126 6.06 12.15 -2.10
CA LYS A 126 6.62 11.15 -3.00
C LYS A 126 6.20 9.75 -2.56
N LEU A 127 5.61 8.97 -3.46
CA LEU A 127 5.41 7.54 -3.28
C LEU A 127 6.50 6.75 -3.99
N SER A 128 6.94 5.66 -3.37
CA SER A 128 7.98 4.79 -3.93
C SER A 128 7.88 3.38 -3.33
N GLN A 129 8.50 2.43 -4.01
CA GLN A 129 8.66 1.04 -3.56
C GLN A 129 7.31 0.38 -3.28
N LEU A 130 6.39 0.44 -4.26
CA LEU A 130 5.16 -0.33 -4.19
C LEU A 130 5.46 -1.83 -4.23
N GLN A 131 5.00 -2.55 -3.23
CA GLN A 131 5.17 -3.99 -3.10
C GLN A 131 3.81 -4.68 -2.97
N ASP A 132 3.50 -5.63 -3.86
CA ASP A 132 2.35 -6.55 -3.72
C ASP A 132 2.66 -7.59 -2.64
N LEU A 133 1.81 -7.67 -1.62
CA LEU A 133 1.99 -8.54 -0.45
C LEU A 133 1.38 -9.92 -0.72
N GLN A 134 2.05 -10.69 -1.57
CA GLN A 134 1.58 -11.99 -2.05
C GLN A 134 1.54 -13.10 -0.99
N TYR A 135 2.14 -12.86 0.18
CA TYR A 135 2.16 -13.83 1.29
C TYR A 135 0.85 -13.92 2.07
N PHE A 136 -0.10 -13.01 1.83
CA PHE A 136 -1.44 -13.15 2.38
C PHE A 136 -2.21 -14.26 1.67
N LYS A 137 -3.21 -14.85 2.34
CA LYS A 137 -4.08 -15.88 1.76
C LYS A 137 -4.61 -15.43 0.39
N ASN A 138 -4.31 -16.21 -0.65
CA ASN A 138 -4.67 -15.90 -2.02
C ASN A 138 -6.19 -15.71 -2.16
N ASN A 139 -6.59 -14.46 -2.40
CA ASN A 139 -7.94 -14.10 -2.80
C ASN A 139 -7.83 -13.31 -4.10
N ILE A 140 -8.41 -13.84 -5.17
CA ILE A 140 -8.34 -13.24 -6.51
C ILE A 140 -8.96 -11.83 -6.55
N GLN A 141 -9.92 -11.56 -5.66
CA GLN A 141 -10.63 -10.28 -5.59
C GLN A 141 -9.96 -9.26 -4.67
N VAL A 142 -8.91 -9.64 -3.93
CA VAL A 142 -8.30 -8.79 -2.91
C VAL A 142 -6.78 -8.79 -3.08
N LYS A 143 -6.20 -7.59 -3.21
CA LYS A 143 -4.75 -7.40 -3.23
C LYS A 143 -4.35 -6.41 -2.17
N ARG A 144 -3.23 -6.70 -1.49
CA ARG A 144 -2.68 -5.87 -0.42
C ARG A 144 -1.33 -5.36 -0.86
N PHE A 145 -1.07 -4.10 -0.55
CA PHE A 145 0.13 -3.42 -0.97
C PHE A 145 0.78 -2.73 0.20
N LYS A 146 2.10 -2.60 0.09
CA LYS A 146 2.92 -1.72 0.90
C LYS A 146 3.50 -0.64 0.00
N VAL A 147 3.54 0.60 0.47
CA VAL A 147 4.18 1.71 -0.24
C VAL A 147 4.91 2.61 0.75
N ILE A 148 6.03 3.19 0.32
CA ILE A 148 6.76 4.18 1.10
C ILE A 148 6.37 5.58 0.63
N SER A 149 5.96 6.42 1.58
CA SER A 149 5.68 7.83 1.38
C SER A 149 6.78 8.69 2.01
N LYS A 150 7.27 9.69 1.28
CA LYS A 150 8.15 10.72 1.80
C LYS A 150 7.54 12.08 1.56
N ASN A 151 7.37 12.85 2.63
CA ASN A 151 6.96 14.26 2.57
C ASN A 151 8.19 15.11 2.89
N ASN A 152 8.43 16.18 2.13
CA ASN A 152 9.55 17.09 2.39
C ASN A 152 9.43 17.80 3.75
N ASN A 153 8.21 17.92 4.27
CA ASN A 153 7.94 18.54 5.57
C ASN A 153 8.26 17.61 6.75
N LEU A 154 8.47 16.31 6.52
CA LEU A 154 8.76 15.32 7.56
C LEU A 154 10.14 14.70 7.33
N PRO A 155 10.98 14.56 8.38
CA PRO A 155 12.32 14.02 8.22
C PRO A 155 12.31 12.54 7.82
N ASN A 156 11.29 11.81 8.25
CA ASN A 156 11.20 10.37 8.09
C ASN A 156 10.20 9.97 7.00
N SER A 157 10.57 8.94 6.25
CA SER A 157 9.62 8.23 5.39
C SER A 157 8.60 7.48 6.24
N VAL A 158 7.39 7.37 5.71
CA VAL A 158 6.26 6.69 6.35
C VAL A 158 5.84 5.54 5.45
N ILE A 159 5.75 4.34 6.01
CA ILE A 159 5.24 3.18 5.29
C ILE A 159 3.73 3.13 5.43
N TYR A 160 3.02 2.87 4.33
CA TYR A 160 1.58 2.64 4.32
C TYR A 160 1.27 1.24 3.79
N PHE A 161 0.28 0.62 4.40
CA PHE A 161 -0.33 -0.62 3.98
C PHE A 161 -1.75 -0.34 3.52
N PHE A 162 -2.16 -0.91 2.41
CA PHE A 162 -3.52 -0.73 1.91
C PHE A 162 -4.05 -1.96 1.17
N GLU A 163 -5.37 -2.11 1.16
CA GLU A 163 -6.07 -3.19 0.48
C GLU A 163 -6.94 -2.63 -0.63
N LEU A 164 -6.81 -3.21 -1.81
CA LEU A 164 -7.68 -2.98 -2.95
C LEU A 164 -8.56 -4.20 -3.17
N THR A 165 -9.88 -3.97 -3.26
CA THR A 165 -10.85 -5.01 -3.61
C THR A 165 -11.41 -4.74 -5.00
N ASN A 166 -11.38 -5.75 -5.88
CA ASN A 166 -12.06 -5.76 -7.16
C ASN A 166 -12.98 -6.99 -7.23
N GLU A 167 -14.27 -6.76 -7.00
CA GLU A 167 -15.31 -7.81 -6.98
C GLU A 167 -15.47 -8.53 -8.33
N LYS A 168 -15.04 -7.89 -9.43
CA LYS A 168 -15.11 -8.45 -10.79
C LYS A 168 -13.83 -9.18 -11.20
N ALA A 169 -12.80 -9.20 -10.35
CA ALA A 169 -11.54 -9.85 -10.67
C ALA A 169 -11.71 -11.37 -10.78
N THR A 170 -11.07 -11.93 -11.81
CA THR A 170 -11.00 -13.37 -12.07
C THR A 170 -9.53 -13.80 -12.09
N ALA A 171 -9.26 -15.10 -12.12
CA ALA A 171 -7.90 -15.63 -12.19
C ALA A 171 -7.12 -15.16 -13.44
N LYS A 172 -7.82 -14.63 -14.46
CA LYS A 172 -7.24 -14.09 -15.70
C LYS A 172 -7.01 -12.58 -15.67
N THR A 173 -7.49 -11.88 -14.64
CA THR A 173 -7.37 -10.43 -14.52
C THR A 173 -5.92 -10.06 -14.19
N ASN A 174 -5.27 -9.30 -15.07
CA ASN A 174 -3.91 -8.79 -14.80
C ASN A 174 -3.95 -7.68 -13.73
N LEU A 175 -2.78 -7.27 -13.23
CA LEU A 175 -2.68 -6.33 -12.12
C LEU A 175 -3.21 -4.93 -12.47
N GLU A 176 -3.02 -4.46 -13.70
CA GLU A 176 -3.47 -3.14 -14.13
C GLU A 176 -5.01 -3.08 -14.21
N ASP A 177 -5.62 -4.06 -14.86
CA ASP A 177 -7.07 -4.23 -14.94
C ASP A 177 -7.69 -4.45 -13.55
N PHE A 178 -6.98 -5.18 -12.69
CA PHE A 178 -7.38 -5.35 -11.30
C PHE A 178 -7.52 -3.98 -10.61
N VAL A 179 -6.49 -3.13 -10.71
CA VAL A 179 -6.47 -1.80 -10.07
C VAL A 179 -7.53 -0.89 -10.67
N ASN A 180 -7.73 -0.91 -11.99
CA ASN A 180 -8.74 -0.09 -12.67
C ASN A 180 -10.16 -0.37 -12.15
N GLY A 181 -10.49 -1.64 -11.90
CA GLY A 181 -11.79 -2.04 -11.35
C GLY A 181 -11.88 -2.00 -9.82
N ALA A 182 -10.81 -1.63 -9.12
CA ALA A 182 -10.74 -1.75 -7.67
C ALA A 182 -11.39 -0.58 -6.91
N LYS A 183 -11.62 -0.84 -5.63
CA LYS A 183 -11.95 0.12 -4.58
C LYS A 183 -10.93 -0.04 -3.44
N LEU A 184 -10.58 1.06 -2.79
CA LEU A 184 -9.78 1.01 -1.56
C LEU A 184 -10.66 0.54 -0.41
N THR A 185 -10.26 -0.57 0.24
CA THR A 185 -11.03 -1.21 1.32
C THR A 185 -10.32 -1.25 2.66
N PHE A 186 -9.04 -0.91 2.69
CA PHE A 186 -8.25 -0.78 3.91
C PHE A 186 -7.10 0.18 3.66
N PHE A 187 -6.75 0.99 4.65
CA PHE A 187 -5.62 1.91 4.59
C PHE A 187 -5.10 2.10 6.02
N GLU A 188 -3.81 1.86 6.22
CA GLU A 188 -3.16 1.99 7.52
C GLU A 188 -1.71 2.46 7.35
N GLN A 189 -1.24 3.29 8.27
CA GLN A 189 0.18 3.60 8.41
C GLN A 189 0.87 2.49 9.21
N GLU A 190 2.11 2.15 8.84
CA GLU A 190 2.98 1.27 9.63
C GLU A 190 3.00 1.68 11.11
N TRP A 191 2.99 0.65 11.94
CA TRP A 191 3.00 0.71 13.39
C TRP A 191 4.39 0.35 13.88
N TYR A 192 4.87 1.09 14.89
CA TYR A 192 6.06 0.72 15.64
C TYR A 192 5.58 0.11 16.96
N GLU A 193 5.85 -1.17 17.17
CA GLU A 193 5.82 -1.81 18.50
C GLU A 193 7.18 -1.64 19.18
#